data_AF-A0A3D2YZE2-F1
#
_entry.id   AF-A0A3D2YZE2-F1
#
_cell.length_a   1.000
_cell.length_b   1.000
_cell.length_c   1.000
_cell.angle_alpha   90.00
_cell.angle_beta   90.00
_cell.angle_gamma   90.00
#
_symmetry.space_group_name_H-M   'P 1'
#
loop_
_entity.id
_entity.type
_entity.pdbx_description
1 polymer ?
#
loop_
_entity_poly.entity_id
_entity_poly.type
_entity_poly.pdbx_seq_one_letter_code
_entity_poly.pdbx_strand_id
1 'polypeptide(L)'
;ADAVRDISHSFRPGLPLSDYIHSAASHLDIELVQMQDGSARQETDLNGLLLSPFQTAIGHVESAFAGLSETERIELREGIEPLLRRFDSTLYLDEGDSAETDAHTNTLRLAKRVDVAYLLRASLTLSSLTQGSILERIDATARNLTRVTGKLPPNFKGDFLHVEQTQWGWFIVGDTTANTYAGPAAIIVDLGGDDTYFASTSVDAPGSVVIDLGGNDHYIGNRPGSVGGALAGVALLVDRAGDDTYSGDLLTQGAAFCGVGVLWDADGDDTYLAQHNAQGIGFFGVGLLVDIAGHDLFSLGQFGQGLGGAHGVGLLLDGGGWDRYVADLKTPSSYGTPDVYNGWSQGIGVGFRGFAPGGLGLLVASGDGDDTYQAGDFSQGTGYFFGLGILADSGGDDHYSGARYAQGAAAHQAVGVLLDDSGDDIYHGSVAANQGAAWDASVAVLVDLAGNDRYQGGGLSQGASAMNGVGWLYDRGGNDSYQTPSGQADGGSTRYWGGRGALNLGLLMDEGGRDDYSRPDRMDGAEFRGSRVGLFLDAVSTP
;
A
#
# COMPACT_ATOMS: atom_id res chain seq x y z
N ALA A 1 -19.97 4.37 -0.17
CA ALA A 1 -19.82 4.24 -1.64
C ALA A 1 -19.15 5.49 -2.23
N ASP A 2 -19.87 6.54 -2.63
CA ASP A 2 -19.32 7.65 -3.46
C ASP A 2 -18.01 8.27 -2.95
N ALA A 3 -17.93 8.66 -1.67
CA ALA A 3 -16.72 9.27 -1.13
C ALA A 3 -15.49 8.33 -1.15
N VAL A 4 -15.71 7.02 -1.05
CA VAL A 4 -14.64 6.00 -1.08
C VAL A 4 -14.21 5.77 -2.52
N ARG A 5 -15.17 5.66 -3.44
CA ARG A 5 -14.91 5.63 -4.89
C ARG A 5 -14.14 6.85 -5.36
N ASP A 6 -14.47 8.05 -4.87
CA ASP A 6 -13.73 9.26 -5.21
C ASP A 6 -12.25 9.16 -4.80
N ILE A 7 -11.96 8.53 -3.65
CA ILE A 7 -10.59 8.27 -3.19
C ILE A 7 -9.92 7.21 -4.06
N SER A 8 -10.49 6.00 -4.20
CA SER A 8 -9.88 4.93 -4.99
C SER A 8 -9.72 5.31 -6.46
N HIS A 9 -10.70 5.99 -7.06
CA HIS A 9 -10.61 6.48 -8.45
C HIS A 9 -9.55 7.56 -8.66
N SER A 10 -9.14 8.27 -7.61
CA SER A 10 -7.99 9.19 -7.70
C SER A 10 -6.65 8.47 -7.88
N PHE A 11 -6.66 7.14 -7.74
CA PHE A 11 -5.55 6.21 -7.94
C PHE A 11 -5.85 5.12 -8.99
N ARG A 12 -6.91 5.25 -9.80
CA ARG A 12 -7.26 4.21 -10.79
C ARG A 12 -6.17 4.04 -11.87
N PRO A 13 -6.10 2.86 -12.51
CA PRO A 13 -5.15 2.59 -13.59
C PRO A 13 -5.28 3.57 -14.76
N GLY A 14 -4.16 3.74 -15.48
CA GLY A 14 -4.08 4.61 -16.67
C GLY A 14 -3.90 6.10 -16.38
N LEU A 15 -3.88 6.52 -15.11
CA LEU A 15 -3.43 7.85 -14.73
C LEU A 15 -1.90 7.91 -14.71
N PRO A 16 -1.28 9.06 -15.05
CA PRO A 16 0.17 9.22 -14.91
C PRO A 16 0.58 9.25 -13.43
N LEU A 17 1.80 8.84 -13.12
CA LEU A 17 2.36 8.87 -11.76
C LEU A 17 2.26 10.27 -11.11
N SER A 18 2.31 11.35 -11.89
CA SER A 18 2.11 12.71 -11.39
C SER A 18 0.77 12.90 -10.68
N ASP A 19 -0.28 12.26 -11.17
CA ASP A 19 -1.63 12.38 -10.64
C ASP A 19 -1.73 11.64 -9.30
N TYR A 20 -1.14 10.43 -9.20
CA TYR A 20 -1.05 9.70 -7.93
C TYR A 20 -0.29 10.50 -6.87
N ILE A 21 0.81 11.18 -7.25
CA ILE A 21 1.57 12.04 -6.33
C ILE A 21 0.72 13.23 -5.86
N HIS A 22 -0.07 13.84 -6.76
CA HIS A 22 -0.99 14.92 -6.40
C HIS A 22 -2.12 14.45 -5.49
N SER A 23 -2.72 13.29 -5.76
CA SER A 23 -3.74 12.66 -4.91
C SER A 23 -3.19 12.37 -3.51
N ALA A 24 -2.00 11.75 -3.43
CA ALA A 24 -1.32 11.50 -2.16
C ALA A 24 -1.01 12.80 -1.40
N ALA A 25 -0.55 13.85 -2.10
CA ALA A 25 -0.32 15.15 -1.49
C ALA A 25 -1.60 15.75 -0.90
N SER A 26 -2.71 15.68 -1.62
CA SER A 26 -4.01 16.15 -1.13
C SER A 26 -4.45 15.42 0.14
N HIS A 27 -4.20 14.11 0.23
CA HIS A 27 -4.53 13.31 1.42
C HIS A 27 -3.58 13.55 2.60
N LEU A 28 -2.42 14.17 2.37
CA LEU A 28 -1.51 14.63 3.40
C LEU A 28 -1.71 16.12 3.76
N ASP A 29 -2.77 16.75 3.25
CA ASP A 29 -3.02 18.19 3.38
C ASP A 29 -1.85 19.05 2.84
N ILE A 30 -1.20 18.60 1.77
CA ILE A 30 -0.07 19.29 1.11
C ILE A 30 -0.50 19.83 -0.26
N GLU A 31 -0.39 21.14 -0.43
CA GLU A 31 -0.58 21.79 -1.73
C GLU A 31 0.72 21.76 -2.55
N LEU A 32 0.69 21.02 -3.67
CA LEU A 32 1.75 21.04 -4.68
C LEU A 32 1.37 22.00 -5.80
N VAL A 33 2.19 23.02 -6.03
CA VAL A 33 2.02 23.92 -7.17
C VAL A 33 2.33 23.16 -8.44
N GLN A 34 1.39 23.09 -9.38
CA GLN A 34 1.65 22.59 -10.74
C GLN A 34 2.81 23.38 -11.33
N MET A 35 3.90 22.68 -11.64
CA MET A 35 4.98 23.25 -12.45
C MET A 35 4.36 23.61 -13.81
N GLN A 36 4.43 24.88 -14.20
CA GLN A 36 4.10 25.24 -15.58
C GLN A 36 5.07 24.47 -16.49
N ASP A 37 4.54 23.74 -17.47
CA ASP A 37 5.32 23.17 -18.57
C ASP A 37 6.02 24.31 -19.33
N GLY A 38 7.17 24.72 -18.80
CA GLY A 38 8.03 25.70 -19.41
C GLY A 38 8.61 25.04 -20.65
N SER A 39 8.11 25.43 -21.83
CA SER A 39 8.54 25.00 -23.18
C SER A 39 9.71 24.02 -23.14
N ALA A 40 9.43 22.73 -22.94
CA ALA A 40 10.46 21.73 -22.73
C ALA A 40 11.37 21.76 -23.95
N ARG A 41 12.66 22.08 -23.74
CA ARG A 41 13.66 21.75 -24.76
C ARG A 41 13.53 20.26 -24.98
N GLN A 42 13.42 19.82 -26.23
CA GLN A 42 13.55 18.41 -26.54
C GLN A 42 14.98 17.99 -26.20
N GLU A 43 15.18 17.52 -24.96
CA GLU A 43 16.39 16.84 -24.51
C GLU A 43 16.65 15.68 -25.50
N THR A 44 17.81 15.65 -26.15
CA THR A 44 18.12 14.63 -27.18
C THR A 44 19.15 13.62 -26.71
N ASP A 45 19.69 13.76 -25.50
CA ASP A 45 20.69 12.84 -24.94
C ASP A 45 20.25 12.29 -23.57
N LEU A 46 20.91 11.24 -23.11
CA LEU A 46 20.57 10.59 -21.84
C LEU A 46 20.85 11.47 -20.61
N ASN A 47 21.79 12.42 -20.69
CA ASN A 47 22.05 13.34 -19.58
C ASN A 47 20.88 14.29 -19.36
N GLY A 48 20.29 14.76 -20.44
CA GLY A 48 19.08 15.55 -20.43
C GLY A 48 17.85 14.79 -19.95
N LEU A 49 17.68 13.57 -20.48
CA LEU A 49 16.52 12.73 -20.18
C LEU A 49 16.54 12.15 -18.75
N LEU A 50 17.71 11.86 -18.19
CA LEU A 50 17.83 11.11 -16.93
C LEU A 50 18.61 11.89 -15.87
N LEU A 51 19.85 12.29 -16.17
CA LEU A 51 20.73 12.85 -15.14
C LEU A 51 20.26 14.22 -14.64
N SER A 52 19.76 15.07 -15.54
CA SER A 52 19.27 16.42 -15.21
C SER A 52 17.99 16.42 -14.35
N PRO A 53 16.92 15.65 -14.67
CA PRO A 53 15.78 15.51 -13.78
C PRO A 53 16.17 14.83 -12.45
N PHE A 54 17.05 13.83 -12.48
CA PHE A 54 17.59 13.21 -11.26
C PHE A 54 18.28 14.24 -10.34
N GLN A 55 19.17 15.06 -10.90
CA GLN A 55 19.84 16.14 -10.16
C GLN A 55 18.86 17.12 -9.51
N THR A 56 17.81 17.48 -10.25
CA THR A 56 16.76 18.38 -9.76
C THR A 56 15.99 17.73 -8.60
N ALA A 57 15.64 16.44 -8.75
CA ALA A 57 15.00 15.67 -7.69
C ALA A 57 15.87 15.60 -6.43
N ILE A 58 17.18 15.37 -6.55
CA ILE A 58 18.08 15.38 -5.40
C ILE A 58 18.14 16.75 -4.72
N GLY A 59 18.12 17.85 -5.48
CA GLY A 59 18.05 19.20 -4.89
C GLY A 59 16.78 19.42 -4.04
N HIS A 60 15.66 18.83 -4.45
CA HIS A 60 14.45 18.81 -3.63
C HIS A 60 14.59 17.93 -2.39
N VAL A 61 15.18 16.73 -2.49
CA VAL A 61 15.48 15.90 -1.31
C VAL A 61 16.34 16.66 -0.29
N GLU A 62 17.40 17.33 -0.73
CA GLU A 62 18.24 18.14 0.18
C GLU A 62 17.45 19.25 0.88
N SER A 63 16.48 19.85 0.18
CA SER A 63 15.57 20.86 0.74
C SER A 63 14.63 20.26 1.79
N ALA A 64 14.12 19.03 1.57
CA ALA A 64 13.26 18.32 2.52
C ALA A 64 13.94 18.12 3.88
N PHE A 65 15.26 17.87 3.86
CA PHE A 65 16.07 17.63 5.05
C PHE A 65 16.84 18.87 5.55
N ALA A 66 16.60 20.06 4.99
CA ALA A 66 17.33 21.28 5.35
C ALA A 66 17.13 21.70 6.82
N GLY A 67 16.03 21.27 7.44
CA GLY A 67 15.73 21.48 8.86
C GLY A 67 16.52 20.60 9.81
N LEU A 68 17.31 19.64 9.31
CA LEU A 68 18.12 18.70 10.10
C LEU A 68 19.62 18.92 9.84
N SER A 69 20.43 18.87 10.90
CA SER A 69 21.88 18.77 10.80
C SER A 69 22.33 17.44 10.22
N GLU A 70 23.58 17.34 9.76
CA GLU A 70 24.15 16.09 9.23
C GLU A 70 24.08 14.94 10.26
N THR A 71 24.37 15.23 11.53
CA THR A 71 24.23 14.26 12.63
C THR A 71 22.78 13.80 12.80
N GLU A 72 21.82 14.73 12.81
CA GLU A 72 20.40 14.38 12.94
C GLU A 72 19.89 13.58 11.73
N ARG A 73 20.40 13.82 10.52
CA ARG A 73 20.06 13.01 9.34
C ARG A 73 20.55 11.56 9.49
N ILE A 74 21.76 11.38 10.02
CA ILE A 74 22.31 10.04 10.32
C ILE A 74 21.48 9.37 11.42
N GLU A 75 21.22 10.07 12.53
CA GLU A 75 20.41 9.55 13.63
C GLU A 75 19.00 9.15 13.19
N LEU A 76 18.35 9.96 12.33
CA LEU A 76 17.08 9.62 11.73
C LEU A 76 17.22 8.31 10.94
N ARG A 77 18.16 8.23 10.00
CA ARG A 77 18.33 7.06 9.14
C ARG A 77 18.60 5.78 9.92
N GLU A 78 19.48 5.84 10.91
CA GLU A 78 19.84 4.68 11.74
C GLU A 78 18.74 4.28 12.72
N GLY A 79 17.92 5.23 13.18
CA GLY A 79 16.81 5.00 14.09
C GLY A 79 15.55 4.44 13.42
N ILE A 80 15.50 4.44 12.08
CA ILE A 80 14.33 4.01 11.30
C ILE A 80 14.08 2.50 11.46
N GLU A 81 15.03 1.66 11.07
CA GLU A 81 14.83 0.20 11.09
C GLU A 81 14.50 -0.33 12.50
N PRO A 82 15.23 0.05 13.57
CA PRO A 82 14.89 -0.39 14.93
C PRO A 82 13.47 -0.03 15.34
N LEU A 83 12.96 1.14 14.94
CA LEU A 83 11.61 1.58 15.24
C LEU A 83 10.58 0.69 14.54
N LEU A 84 10.75 0.43 13.25
CA LEU A 84 9.82 -0.43 12.49
C LEU A 84 9.86 -1.87 12.99
N ARG A 85 11.04 -2.42 13.29
CA ARG A 85 11.16 -3.78 13.85
C ARG A 85 10.48 -3.89 15.22
N ARG A 86 10.58 -2.85 16.06
CA ARG A 86 9.82 -2.79 17.32
C ARG A 86 8.32 -2.81 17.03
N PHE A 87 7.86 -1.97 16.13
CA PHE A 87 6.45 -1.89 15.76
C PHE A 87 5.91 -3.22 15.20
N ASP A 88 6.63 -3.88 14.31
CA ASP A 88 6.29 -5.20 13.77
C ASP A 88 6.16 -6.28 14.86
N SER A 89 6.98 -6.17 15.90
CA SER A 89 7.07 -7.18 16.96
C SER A 89 5.99 -7.06 18.02
N THR A 90 5.63 -5.84 18.42
CA THR A 90 4.76 -5.59 19.57
C THR A 90 3.63 -4.60 19.31
N LEU A 91 3.61 -3.89 18.18
CA LEU A 91 2.72 -2.75 17.90
C LEU A 91 2.91 -1.52 18.83
N TYR A 92 3.55 -1.69 19.98
CA TYR A 92 3.78 -0.65 20.99
C TYR A 92 5.26 -0.27 21.06
N LEU A 93 5.54 1.02 20.88
CA LEU A 93 6.90 1.56 20.88
C LEU A 93 7.51 1.71 22.29
N ASP A 94 6.69 1.59 23.35
CA ASP A 94 7.06 1.79 24.76
C ASP A 94 7.12 0.50 25.59
N GLU A 95 6.99 -0.67 24.98
CA GLU A 95 7.18 -1.97 25.66
C GLU A 95 8.65 -2.38 25.86
N GLY A 96 9.58 -1.60 25.30
CA GLY A 96 11.02 -1.76 25.51
C GLY A 96 11.51 -1.17 26.84
N ASP A 97 12.83 -1.03 26.97
CA ASP A 97 13.41 -0.25 28.06
C ASP A 97 13.29 1.27 27.79
N SER A 98 13.63 2.09 28.80
CA SER A 98 13.52 3.54 28.67
C SER A 98 14.43 4.13 27.59
N ALA A 99 15.61 3.54 27.38
CA ALA A 99 16.56 4.04 26.38
C ALA A 99 16.10 3.73 24.96
N GLU A 100 15.55 2.54 24.73
CA GLU A 100 14.94 2.16 23.46
C GLU A 100 13.72 3.06 23.15
N THR A 101 12.84 3.25 24.12
CA THR A 101 11.64 4.11 23.96
C THR A 101 12.05 5.56 23.63
N ASP A 102 13.09 6.08 24.31
CA ASP A 102 13.63 7.41 24.05
C ASP A 102 14.23 7.50 22.63
N ALA A 103 14.90 6.45 22.15
CA ALA A 103 15.44 6.39 20.80
C ALA A 103 14.33 6.41 19.74
N HIS A 104 13.29 5.58 19.88
CA HIS A 104 12.13 5.59 18.97
C HIS A 104 11.43 6.94 18.96
N THR A 105 11.26 7.54 20.15
CA THR A 105 10.69 8.89 20.28
C THR A 105 11.55 9.94 19.58
N ASN A 106 12.88 9.84 19.65
CA ASN A 106 13.79 10.73 18.95
C ASN A 106 13.63 10.60 17.43
N THR A 107 13.61 9.37 16.90
CA THR A 107 13.37 9.09 15.47
C THR A 107 12.09 9.77 14.98
N LEU A 108 10.97 9.62 15.72
CA LEU A 108 9.70 10.25 15.36
C LEU A 108 9.75 11.79 15.42
N ARG A 109 10.51 12.37 16.36
CA ARG A 109 10.70 13.83 16.43
C ARG A 109 11.49 14.36 15.26
N LEU A 110 12.50 13.62 14.80
CA LEU A 110 13.29 13.96 13.62
C LEU A 110 12.47 13.81 12.34
N ALA A 111 11.70 12.72 12.20
CA ALA A 111 10.81 12.49 11.06
C ALA A 111 9.80 13.62 10.88
N LYS A 112 9.18 14.11 11.97
CA LYS A 112 8.25 15.25 11.97
C LYS A 112 8.86 16.59 11.51
N ARG A 113 10.19 16.69 11.40
CA ARG A 113 10.90 17.88 10.92
C ARG A 113 11.27 17.80 9.43
N VAL A 114 11.04 16.66 8.78
CA VAL A 114 11.27 16.50 7.34
C VAL A 114 10.10 17.13 6.59
N ASP A 115 10.41 17.94 5.59
CA ASP A 115 9.39 18.57 4.75
C ASP A 115 8.99 17.64 3.59
N VAL A 116 7.91 16.89 3.81
CA VAL A 116 7.38 15.91 2.84
C VAL A 116 6.98 16.56 1.51
N ALA A 117 6.61 17.85 1.48
CA ALA A 117 6.26 18.52 0.23
C ALA A 117 7.42 18.57 -0.76
N TYR A 118 8.66 18.70 -0.27
CA TYR A 118 9.83 18.63 -1.13
C TYR A 118 10.13 17.22 -1.64
N LEU A 119 9.86 16.18 -0.85
CA LEU A 119 10.00 14.79 -1.31
C LEU A 119 9.00 14.48 -2.43
N LEU A 120 7.76 14.96 -2.30
CA LEU A 120 6.75 14.84 -3.35
C LEU A 120 7.15 15.61 -4.62
N ARG A 121 7.75 16.81 -4.51
CA ARG A 121 8.30 17.55 -5.66
C ARG A 121 9.45 16.82 -6.34
N ALA A 122 10.31 16.15 -5.55
CA ALA A 122 11.37 15.32 -6.08
C ALA A 122 10.80 14.17 -6.92
N SER A 123 9.78 13.47 -6.40
CA SER A 123 9.08 12.41 -7.12
C SER A 123 8.34 12.94 -8.37
N LEU A 124 7.67 14.10 -8.30
CA LEU A 124 7.03 14.73 -9.46
C LEU A 124 8.04 15.01 -10.59
N THR A 125 9.26 15.40 -10.25
CA THR A 125 10.32 15.66 -11.23
C THR A 125 10.71 14.38 -11.99
N LEU A 126 10.65 13.23 -11.33
CA LEU A 126 10.96 11.92 -11.91
C LEU A 126 9.74 11.28 -12.59
N SER A 127 8.53 11.74 -12.30
CA SER A 127 7.28 11.08 -12.72
C SER A 127 7.14 10.89 -14.24
N SER A 128 7.75 11.76 -15.05
CA SER A 128 7.73 11.61 -16.52
C SER A 128 8.46 10.35 -17.01
N LEU A 129 9.32 9.74 -16.19
CA LEU A 129 10.05 8.53 -16.53
C LEU A 129 9.17 7.27 -16.55
N THR A 130 7.92 7.34 -16.09
CA THR A 130 6.94 6.25 -16.28
C THR A 130 6.16 6.37 -17.60
N GLN A 131 6.34 7.47 -18.34
CA GLN A 131 5.58 7.70 -19.57
C GLN A 131 6.20 6.92 -20.74
N GLY A 132 5.39 6.11 -21.43
CA GLY A 132 5.84 5.29 -22.56
C GLY A 132 6.60 6.08 -23.63
N SER A 133 6.18 7.32 -23.94
CA SER A 133 6.87 8.18 -24.93
C SER A 133 8.26 8.66 -24.48
N ILE A 134 8.51 8.77 -23.17
CA ILE A 134 9.83 9.09 -22.63
C ILE A 134 10.70 7.84 -22.60
N LEU A 135 10.15 6.69 -22.20
CA LEU A 135 10.83 5.40 -22.23
C LEU A 135 11.29 5.04 -23.66
N GLU A 136 10.45 5.25 -24.68
CA GLU A 136 10.82 5.04 -26.10
C GLU A 136 11.97 5.94 -26.55
N ARG A 137 12.02 7.19 -26.06
CA ARG A 137 13.13 8.11 -26.36
C ARG A 137 14.40 7.70 -25.67
N ILE A 138 14.32 7.23 -24.42
CA ILE A 138 15.46 6.68 -23.67
C ILE A 138 16.02 5.46 -24.43
N ASP A 139 15.18 4.50 -24.80
CA ASP A 139 15.56 3.31 -25.58
C ASP A 139 16.27 3.70 -26.89
N ALA A 140 15.62 4.54 -27.70
CA ALA A 140 16.17 4.97 -28.99
C ALA A 140 17.52 5.72 -28.83
N THR A 141 17.68 6.50 -27.76
CA THR A 141 18.94 7.21 -27.48
C THR A 141 20.02 6.25 -27.00
N ALA A 142 19.69 5.33 -26.10
CA ALA A 142 20.60 4.35 -25.54
C ALA A 142 21.14 3.38 -26.60
N ARG A 143 20.29 2.93 -27.54
CA ARG A 143 20.71 2.06 -28.66
C ARG A 143 21.72 2.69 -29.61
N ASN A 144 21.86 4.02 -29.61
CA ASN A 144 22.88 4.72 -30.40
C ASN A 144 24.26 4.77 -29.72
N LEU A 145 24.35 4.34 -28.46
CA LEU A 145 25.61 4.27 -27.74
C LEU A 145 26.47 3.10 -28.21
N THR A 146 27.77 3.22 -27.98
CA THR A 146 28.73 2.16 -28.29
C THR A 146 29.08 1.40 -27.03
N ARG A 147 29.05 0.07 -27.11
CA ARG A 147 29.44 -0.83 -26.03
C ARG A 147 30.77 -0.45 -25.39
N VAL A 148 30.80 -0.46 -24.05
CA VAL A 148 31.98 -0.22 -23.23
C VAL A 148 32.91 -1.43 -23.32
N THR A 149 34.15 -1.21 -23.78
CA THR A 149 35.18 -2.27 -23.88
C THR A 149 36.21 -2.22 -22.76
N GLY A 150 36.05 -1.30 -21.81
CA GLY A 150 36.95 -1.10 -20.67
C GLY A 150 36.73 -2.10 -19.54
N LYS A 151 37.60 -2.05 -18.52
CA LYS A 151 37.39 -2.83 -17.30
C LYS A 151 36.17 -2.26 -16.55
N LEU A 152 35.12 -3.06 -16.44
CA LEU A 152 33.93 -2.75 -15.67
C LEU A 152 34.21 -2.78 -14.15
N PRO A 153 33.46 -2.01 -13.34
CA PRO A 153 33.53 -2.16 -11.89
C PRO A 153 33.15 -3.60 -11.49
N PRO A 154 33.78 -4.21 -10.46
CA PRO A 154 33.61 -5.63 -10.13
C PRO A 154 32.19 -6.09 -9.82
N ASN A 155 31.32 -5.13 -9.45
CA ASN A 155 29.96 -5.37 -9.03
C ASN A 155 28.96 -5.38 -10.19
N PHE A 156 29.40 -5.09 -11.42
CA PHE A 156 28.57 -5.13 -12.61
C PHE A 156 29.12 -6.20 -13.55
N LYS A 157 28.25 -7.09 -14.03
CA LYS A 157 28.61 -8.17 -14.95
C LYS A 157 27.66 -8.16 -16.13
N GLY A 158 28.17 -8.47 -17.31
CA GLY A 158 27.40 -8.38 -18.54
C GLY A 158 27.94 -7.27 -19.45
N ASP A 159 27.09 -6.82 -20.36
CA ASP A 159 27.46 -6.00 -21.49
C ASP A 159 26.78 -4.63 -21.39
N PHE A 160 27.61 -3.59 -21.22
CA PHE A 160 27.11 -2.24 -20.94
C PHE A 160 27.40 -1.27 -22.08
N LEU A 161 26.46 -0.37 -22.34
CA LEU A 161 26.53 0.71 -23.32
C LEU A 161 27.04 2.02 -22.72
N HIS A 162 26.84 2.24 -21.42
CA HIS A 162 27.36 3.38 -20.67
C HIS A 162 27.72 2.99 -19.24
N VAL A 163 28.83 3.52 -18.73
CA VAL A 163 29.23 3.36 -17.32
C VAL A 163 29.95 4.62 -16.87
N GLU A 164 29.32 5.39 -15.99
CA GLU A 164 29.86 6.65 -15.48
C GLU A 164 29.72 6.72 -13.95
N GLN A 165 30.81 7.08 -13.26
CA GLN A 165 30.75 7.36 -11.82
C GLN A 165 30.31 8.80 -11.61
N THR A 166 29.17 8.99 -10.96
CA THR A 166 28.72 10.31 -10.49
C THR A 166 28.98 10.46 -8.99
N GLN A 167 28.69 11.64 -8.43
CA GLN A 167 28.75 11.85 -6.98
C GLN A 167 27.64 11.12 -6.19
N TRP A 168 26.56 10.67 -6.86
CA TRP A 168 25.44 9.96 -6.23
C TRP A 168 25.50 8.45 -6.38
N GLY A 169 26.39 7.94 -7.24
CA GLY A 169 26.47 6.53 -7.61
C GLY A 169 26.79 6.36 -9.09
N TRP A 170 26.81 5.11 -9.54
CA TRP A 170 26.99 4.82 -10.96
C TRP A 170 25.75 5.22 -11.78
N PHE A 171 25.99 5.76 -12.97
CA PHE A 171 25.01 5.86 -14.05
C PHE A 171 25.38 4.81 -15.10
N ILE A 172 24.53 3.81 -15.27
CA ILE A 172 24.78 2.63 -16.08
C ILE A 172 23.66 2.44 -17.09
N VAL A 173 24.04 2.03 -18.30
CA VAL A 173 23.11 1.58 -19.35
C VAL A 173 23.53 0.17 -19.77
N GLY A 174 22.68 -0.82 -19.52
CA GLY A 174 22.81 -2.20 -20.02
C GLY A 174 22.52 -2.31 -21.51
N ASP A 175 22.86 -3.44 -22.10
CA ASP A 175 22.45 -3.77 -23.47
C ASP A 175 21.15 -4.58 -23.47
N THR A 176 21.00 -5.56 -24.38
CA THR A 176 19.81 -6.42 -24.46
C THR A 176 20.15 -7.86 -24.07
N THR A 177 21.17 -8.05 -23.22
CA THR A 177 21.65 -9.35 -22.77
C THR A 177 21.67 -9.40 -21.25
N ALA A 178 21.52 -10.60 -20.71
CA ALA A 178 21.52 -10.85 -19.27
C ALA A 178 22.73 -10.20 -18.55
N ASN A 179 22.41 -9.25 -17.67
CA ASN A 179 23.28 -8.42 -16.88
C ASN A 179 23.10 -8.71 -15.38
N THR A 180 24.07 -8.28 -14.59
CA THR A 180 23.97 -8.32 -13.13
C THR A 180 24.38 -6.97 -12.56
N TYR A 181 23.45 -6.36 -11.83
CA TYR A 181 23.60 -5.07 -11.18
C TYR A 181 23.79 -5.24 -9.68
N ALA A 182 25.03 -5.35 -9.20
CA ALA A 182 25.32 -5.60 -7.77
C ALA A 182 26.09 -4.47 -7.06
N GLY A 183 26.13 -3.26 -7.63
CA GLY A 183 26.86 -2.11 -7.08
C GLY A 183 25.97 -0.88 -6.82
N PRO A 184 26.48 0.14 -6.11
CA PRO A 184 25.75 1.37 -5.82
C PRO A 184 25.56 2.23 -7.08
N ALA A 185 24.47 2.01 -7.80
CA ALA A 185 24.03 2.85 -8.89
C ALA A 185 23.00 3.87 -8.41
N ALA A 186 23.05 5.07 -9.00
CA ALA A 186 22.04 6.11 -8.87
C ALA A 186 21.02 6.05 -10.01
N ILE A 187 21.48 5.69 -11.21
CA ILE A 187 20.64 5.52 -12.41
C ILE A 187 21.06 4.23 -13.10
N ILE A 188 20.10 3.33 -13.31
CA ILE A 188 20.22 2.16 -14.18
C ILE A 188 19.17 2.29 -15.28
N VAL A 189 19.58 2.03 -16.52
CA VAL A 189 18.68 1.78 -17.65
C VAL A 189 19.09 0.46 -18.27
N ASP A 190 18.23 -0.53 -18.30
CA ASP A 190 18.42 -1.75 -19.08
C ASP A 190 17.54 -1.72 -20.34
N LEU A 191 18.04 -2.27 -21.45
CA LEU A 191 17.31 -2.30 -22.73
C LEU A 191 16.70 -3.68 -23.03
N GLY A 192 17.05 -4.67 -22.22
CA GLY A 192 16.30 -5.88 -21.94
C GLY A 192 17.16 -7.11 -21.68
N GLY A 193 16.49 -8.25 -21.53
CA GLY A 193 17.11 -9.54 -21.23
C GLY A 193 16.99 -9.91 -19.75
N ASP A 194 17.09 -11.20 -19.46
CA ASP A 194 16.83 -11.72 -18.11
C ASP A 194 17.97 -11.36 -17.13
N ASP A 195 17.80 -10.27 -16.40
CA ASP A 195 18.81 -9.66 -15.55
C ASP A 195 18.62 -10.00 -14.07
N THR A 196 19.61 -9.58 -13.29
CA THR A 196 19.54 -9.67 -11.83
C THR A 196 20.00 -8.38 -11.18
N TYR A 197 19.10 -7.77 -10.43
CA TYR A 197 19.31 -6.54 -9.69
C TYR A 197 19.49 -6.84 -8.21
N PHE A 198 20.69 -6.63 -7.69
CA PHE A 198 20.92 -6.65 -6.25
C PHE A 198 20.90 -5.22 -5.70
N ALA A 199 20.16 -5.03 -4.62
CA ALA A 199 19.92 -3.76 -3.92
C ALA A 199 21.14 -3.11 -3.22
N SER A 200 22.33 -3.27 -3.80
CA SER A 200 23.50 -2.43 -3.50
C SER A 200 23.33 -1.01 -4.04
N THR A 201 22.37 -0.78 -4.93
CA THR A 201 22.01 0.52 -5.54
C THR A 201 21.57 1.52 -4.45
N SER A 202 22.15 2.72 -4.46
CA SER A 202 21.66 3.96 -3.82
C SER A 202 21.12 4.02 -2.36
N VAL A 203 21.07 2.98 -1.53
CA VAL A 203 20.43 3.10 -0.18
C VAL A 203 21.03 4.22 0.70
N ASP A 204 22.29 4.59 0.45
CA ASP A 204 22.97 5.72 1.13
C ASP A 204 22.87 7.05 0.36
N ALA A 205 22.38 7.02 -0.88
CA ALA A 205 22.19 8.17 -1.74
C ALA A 205 20.79 8.76 -1.55
N PRO A 206 20.61 10.07 -1.76
CA PRO A 206 19.32 10.74 -1.62
C PRO A 206 18.27 10.29 -2.65
N GLY A 207 18.67 9.51 -3.68
CA GLY A 207 17.70 8.78 -4.50
C GLY A 207 18.27 7.82 -5.53
N SER A 208 17.36 7.08 -6.18
CA SER A 208 17.64 6.14 -7.28
C SER A 208 16.57 6.15 -8.37
N VAL A 209 17.01 5.85 -9.60
CA VAL A 209 16.18 5.52 -10.74
C VAL A 209 16.65 4.19 -11.33
N VAL A 210 15.75 3.24 -11.51
CA VAL A 210 15.95 2.01 -12.30
C VAL A 210 14.87 2.01 -13.37
N ILE A 211 15.26 1.82 -14.62
CA ILE A 211 14.35 1.64 -15.75
C ILE A 211 14.76 0.36 -16.45
N ASP A 212 13.91 -0.65 -16.39
CA ASP A 212 13.98 -1.82 -17.24
C ASP A 212 12.98 -1.69 -18.38
N LEU A 213 13.38 -2.15 -19.56
CA LEU A 213 12.56 -2.12 -20.77
C LEU A 213 12.08 -3.51 -21.18
N GLY A 214 12.62 -4.55 -20.55
CA GLY A 214 11.93 -5.82 -20.40
C GLY A 214 12.83 -7.04 -20.42
N GLY A 215 12.35 -8.14 -19.90
CA GLY A 215 13.12 -9.34 -19.63
C GLY A 215 12.30 -10.22 -18.71
N ASN A 216 12.88 -11.28 -18.16
CA ASN A 216 12.27 -11.95 -17.01
C ASN A 216 13.28 -11.86 -15.87
N ASP A 217 13.08 -10.86 -15.04
CA ASP A 217 14.07 -10.24 -14.18
C ASP A 217 13.94 -10.64 -12.72
N HIS A 218 15.07 -10.48 -12.02
CA HIS A 218 15.16 -10.79 -10.60
C HIS A 218 15.64 -9.59 -9.81
N TYR A 219 14.71 -8.95 -9.11
CA TYR A 219 14.99 -7.86 -8.19
C TYR A 219 15.12 -8.37 -6.76
N ILE A 220 16.31 -8.22 -6.19
CA ILE A 220 16.70 -8.80 -4.90
C ILE A 220 17.11 -7.70 -3.91
N GLY A 221 16.15 -7.37 -3.05
CA GLY A 221 16.25 -6.47 -1.90
C GLY A 221 17.00 -7.11 -0.74
N ASN A 222 18.22 -6.62 -0.46
CA ASN A 222 19.07 -7.08 0.62
C ASN A 222 19.33 -6.01 1.70
N ARG A 223 18.70 -4.84 1.58
CA ARG A 223 18.79 -3.71 2.52
C ARG A 223 17.45 -2.94 2.58
N PRO A 224 17.16 -2.25 3.69
CA PRO A 224 15.99 -1.37 3.76
C PRO A 224 16.02 -0.27 2.70
N GLY A 225 14.89 0.06 2.08
CA GLY A 225 14.81 1.09 1.04
C GLY A 225 15.32 0.61 -0.32
N SER A 226 15.00 -0.64 -0.69
CA SER A 226 15.42 -1.25 -1.95
C SER A 226 14.24 -1.61 -2.86
N VAL A 227 14.49 -2.00 -4.11
CA VAL A 227 13.46 -2.42 -5.09
C VAL A 227 12.29 -1.43 -5.14
N GLY A 228 12.57 -0.20 -5.58
CA GLY A 228 11.60 0.91 -5.58
C GLY A 228 11.28 1.51 -4.20
N GLY A 229 11.80 0.96 -3.10
CA GLY A 229 11.65 1.51 -1.74
C GLY A 229 12.57 2.71 -1.46
N ALA A 230 12.18 3.57 -0.51
CA ALA A 230 12.92 4.79 -0.18
C ALA A 230 13.11 5.00 1.33
N LEU A 231 14.39 5.06 1.75
CA LEU A 231 14.79 5.37 3.11
C LEU A 231 15.38 6.79 3.18
N ALA A 232 14.61 7.75 3.69
CA ALA A 232 15.03 9.16 3.79
C ALA A 232 15.45 9.79 2.43
N GLY A 233 14.70 9.51 1.37
CA GLY A 233 15.02 9.94 0.00
C GLY A 233 13.90 9.64 -0.99
N VAL A 234 14.23 9.55 -2.28
CA VAL A 234 13.27 9.13 -3.33
C VAL A 234 13.81 7.99 -4.18
N ALA A 235 12.95 7.03 -4.51
CA ALA A 235 13.31 5.93 -5.41
C ALA A 235 12.21 5.72 -6.45
N LEU A 236 12.62 5.48 -7.69
CA LEU A 236 11.74 5.08 -8.78
C LEU A 236 12.32 3.84 -9.44
N LEU A 237 11.56 2.75 -9.43
CA LEU A 237 11.77 1.58 -10.27
C LEU A 237 10.65 1.57 -11.29
N VAL A 238 11.01 1.54 -12.57
CA VAL A 238 10.09 1.36 -13.69
C VAL A 238 10.50 0.07 -14.38
N ASP A 239 9.60 -0.90 -14.38
CA ASP A 239 9.65 -2.04 -15.27
C ASP A 239 8.59 -1.88 -16.35
N ARG A 240 8.86 -2.39 -17.54
CA ARG A 240 8.01 -2.18 -18.71
C ARG A 240 7.33 -3.45 -19.17
N ALA A 241 7.97 -4.60 -19.03
CA ALA A 241 7.48 -5.86 -19.57
C ALA A 241 8.32 -7.02 -19.07
N GLY A 242 7.69 -8.07 -18.59
CA GLY A 242 8.42 -9.26 -18.17
C GLY A 242 7.58 -10.16 -17.31
N ASP A 243 8.02 -11.40 -17.06
CA ASP A 243 7.48 -12.13 -15.91
C ASP A 243 8.54 -12.07 -14.81
N ASP A 244 8.37 -11.13 -13.89
CA ASP A 244 9.42 -10.65 -13.01
C ASP A 244 9.24 -11.14 -11.58
N THR A 245 10.35 -11.15 -10.85
CA THR A 245 10.33 -11.46 -9.42
C THR A 245 10.95 -10.34 -8.61
N TYR A 246 10.12 -9.73 -7.79
CA TYR A 246 10.50 -8.71 -6.83
C TYR A 246 10.59 -9.32 -5.44
N SER A 247 11.76 -9.27 -4.80
CA SER A 247 11.96 -9.86 -3.48
C SER A 247 12.65 -8.91 -2.51
N GLY A 248 12.23 -8.90 -1.25
CA GLY A 248 12.93 -8.14 -0.20
C GLY A 248 12.38 -8.36 1.21
N ASP A 249 12.95 -7.67 2.19
CA ASP A 249 12.51 -7.76 3.59
C ASP A 249 11.75 -6.50 4.01
N LEU A 250 12.49 -5.42 4.29
CA LEU A 250 12.01 -4.20 4.93
C LEU A 250 12.05 -3.02 3.96
N LEU A 251 11.01 -2.18 3.94
CA LEU A 251 10.95 -0.96 3.12
C LEU A 251 11.33 -1.22 1.65
N THR A 252 10.66 -2.21 1.04
CA THR A 252 10.85 -2.64 -0.35
C THR A 252 9.55 -2.59 -1.13
N GLN A 253 9.60 -2.66 -2.47
CA GLN A 253 8.39 -2.74 -3.33
C GLN A 253 7.47 -1.53 -3.09
N GLY A 254 8.02 -0.33 -3.38
CA GLY A 254 7.32 0.94 -3.22
C GLY A 254 7.04 1.36 -1.76
N ALA A 255 7.96 1.19 -0.82
CA ALA A 255 7.74 1.45 0.60
C ALA A 255 8.65 2.56 1.17
N ALA A 256 8.14 3.47 2.01
CA ALA A 256 8.89 4.63 2.52
C ALA A 256 8.45 5.11 3.92
N PHE A 257 9.38 5.70 4.69
CA PHE A 257 9.11 6.23 6.04
C PHE A 257 9.75 7.61 6.32
N CYS A 258 10.54 8.17 5.41
CA CYS A 258 10.79 9.61 5.33
C CYS A 258 11.09 9.96 3.87
N GLY A 259 10.30 9.42 2.95
CA GLY A 259 10.67 9.33 1.54
C GLY A 259 9.48 9.15 0.61
N VAL A 260 9.78 9.08 -0.68
CA VAL A 260 8.83 8.65 -1.70
C VAL A 260 9.41 7.47 -2.46
N GLY A 261 8.84 6.28 -2.27
CA GLY A 261 9.23 5.06 -2.98
C GLY A 261 8.17 4.68 -4.00
N VAL A 262 8.59 4.40 -5.23
CA VAL A 262 7.73 3.97 -6.33
C VAL A 262 8.32 2.73 -6.98
N LEU A 263 7.51 1.68 -7.04
CA LEU A 263 7.65 0.57 -7.98
C LEU A 263 6.50 0.70 -8.98
N TRP A 264 6.85 0.81 -10.26
CA TRP A 264 5.93 0.88 -11.37
C TRP A 264 6.24 -0.29 -12.30
N ASP A 265 5.41 -1.33 -12.24
CA ASP A 265 5.37 -2.40 -13.23
C ASP A 265 4.28 -2.05 -14.27
N ALA A 266 4.45 -2.49 -15.51
CA ALA A 266 3.54 -2.13 -16.60
C ALA A 266 2.83 -3.31 -17.26
N ASP A 267 3.40 -4.52 -17.22
CA ASP A 267 2.94 -5.70 -17.98
C ASP A 267 3.73 -6.93 -17.53
N GLY A 268 3.06 -8.01 -17.16
CA GLY A 268 3.75 -9.23 -16.74
C GLY A 268 2.95 -10.16 -15.87
N ASP A 269 3.26 -11.46 -15.82
CA ASP A 269 2.75 -12.32 -14.74
C ASP A 269 3.79 -12.36 -13.60
N ASP A 270 3.62 -11.49 -12.60
CA ASP A 270 4.66 -11.14 -11.64
C ASP A 270 4.55 -11.81 -10.28
N THR A 271 5.69 -11.82 -9.58
CA THR A 271 5.78 -12.33 -8.21
C THR A 271 6.45 -11.33 -7.27
N TYR A 272 5.66 -10.79 -6.34
CA TYR A 272 6.06 -9.83 -5.32
C TYR A 272 6.17 -10.52 -3.95
N LEU A 273 7.41 -10.70 -3.47
CA LEU A 273 7.72 -11.36 -2.20
C LEU A 273 8.35 -10.38 -1.21
N ALA A 274 7.66 -10.10 -0.10
CA ALA A 274 8.20 -9.27 0.97
C ALA A 274 7.97 -9.88 2.36
N GLN A 275 8.67 -9.38 3.38
CA GLN A 275 8.50 -9.86 4.75
C GLN A 275 7.86 -8.82 5.67
N HIS A 276 8.30 -7.55 5.63
CA HIS A 276 7.88 -6.53 6.58
C HIS A 276 7.83 -5.13 5.94
N ASN A 277 6.87 -4.29 6.30
CA ASN A 277 6.81 -2.88 5.87
C ASN A 277 7.14 -2.70 4.37
N ALA A 278 6.34 -3.31 3.50
CA ALA A 278 6.61 -3.42 2.07
C ALA A 278 5.32 -3.36 1.22
N GLN A 279 5.45 -3.42 -0.11
CA GLN A 279 4.32 -3.49 -1.04
C GLN A 279 3.39 -2.28 -0.86
N GLY A 280 3.95 -1.09 -1.08
CA GLY A 280 3.19 0.16 -1.05
C GLY A 280 2.93 0.72 0.36
N ILE A 281 3.94 0.82 1.25
CA ILE A 281 3.73 1.39 2.60
C ILE A 281 4.27 2.82 2.76
N GLY A 282 3.50 3.74 3.33
CA GLY A 282 3.93 5.11 3.64
C GLY A 282 3.73 5.48 5.11
N PHE A 283 4.81 5.77 5.86
CA PHE A 283 4.77 6.44 7.17
C PHE A 283 5.08 7.94 7.01
N PHE A 284 6.23 8.53 7.32
CA PHE A 284 6.37 9.99 7.08
C PHE A 284 6.70 10.30 5.60
N GLY A 285 5.84 9.86 4.68
CA GLY A 285 6.08 9.89 3.24
C GLY A 285 5.05 9.09 2.44
N VAL A 286 5.41 8.72 1.21
CA VAL A 286 4.52 8.02 0.27
C VAL A 286 5.19 6.76 -0.27
N GLY A 287 4.48 5.64 -0.22
CA GLY A 287 4.91 4.39 -0.82
C GLY A 287 3.90 3.90 -1.84
N LEU A 288 4.31 3.74 -3.10
CA LEU A 288 3.46 3.30 -4.21
C LEU A 288 4.03 2.03 -4.83
N LEU A 289 3.27 0.95 -4.79
CA LEU A 289 3.41 -0.17 -5.71
C LEU A 289 2.28 -0.06 -6.72
N VAL A 290 2.64 0.06 -8.00
CA VAL A 290 1.71 0.15 -9.12
C VAL A 290 2.04 -0.98 -10.05
N ASP A 291 1.16 -1.97 -10.08
CA ASP A 291 1.06 -2.96 -11.13
C ASP A 291 -0.07 -2.54 -12.08
N ILE A 292 0.13 -2.70 -13.39
CA ILE A 292 -0.81 -2.22 -14.41
C ILE A 292 -1.56 -3.35 -15.10
N ALA A 293 -0.99 -4.55 -15.17
CA ALA A 293 -1.59 -5.68 -15.85
C ALA A 293 -0.79 -6.95 -15.56
N GLY A 294 -1.49 -8.03 -15.26
CA GLY A 294 -0.81 -9.29 -15.01
C GLY A 294 -1.70 -10.38 -14.48
N HIS A 295 -1.09 -11.47 -14.04
CA HIS A 295 -1.71 -12.46 -13.16
C HIS A 295 -0.74 -12.70 -12.00
N ASP A 296 -0.93 -11.93 -10.93
CA ASP A 296 0.14 -11.61 -10.02
C ASP A 296 0.00 -12.28 -8.66
N LEU A 297 1.16 -12.48 -8.03
CA LEU A 297 1.25 -12.93 -6.66
C LEU A 297 1.87 -11.86 -5.77
N PHE A 298 1.05 -11.31 -4.86
CA PHE A 298 1.50 -10.46 -3.78
C PHE A 298 1.58 -11.26 -2.48
N SER A 299 2.79 -11.62 -2.05
CA SER A 299 3.01 -12.36 -0.79
C SER A 299 3.81 -11.53 0.22
N LEU A 300 3.23 -11.34 1.41
CA LEU A 300 3.80 -10.55 2.49
C LEU A 300 3.84 -11.33 3.82
N GLY A 301 4.81 -11.02 4.67
CA GLY A 301 4.84 -11.50 6.05
C GLY A 301 3.86 -10.76 6.98
N GLN A 302 3.98 -9.43 7.09
CA GLN A 302 3.01 -8.52 7.73
C GLN A 302 3.38 -7.05 7.45
N PHE A 303 2.45 -6.11 7.71
CA PHE A 303 2.63 -4.65 7.55
C PHE A 303 2.94 -4.25 6.11
N GLY A 304 1.93 -4.17 5.24
CA GLY A 304 2.17 -3.85 3.83
C GLY A 304 0.93 -4.04 2.95
N GLN A 305 1.12 -4.23 1.65
CA GLN A 305 0.03 -4.32 0.67
C GLN A 305 -0.91 -3.11 0.76
N GLY A 306 -0.38 -1.92 0.47
CA GLY A 306 -1.16 -0.70 0.51
C GLY A 306 -1.39 -0.17 1.93
N LEU A 307 -0.41 -0.33 2.83
CA LEU A 307 -0.54 0.14 4.21
C LEU A 307 -0.15 1.61 4.32
N GLY A 308 -1.01 2.47 4.86
CA GLY A 308 -0.68 3.84 5.20
C GLY A 308 -0.60 4.02 6.70
N GLY A 309 0.57 4.40 7.21
CA GLY A 309 0.63 4.81 8.61
C GLY A 309 1.14 6.20 8.81
N ALA A 310 1.77 6.43 9.95
CA ALA A 310 1.74 7.75 10.54
C ALA A 310 2.26 8.86 9.60
N HIS A 311 1.36 9.79 9.25
CA HIS A 311 1.61 10.88 8.29
C HIS A 311 1.97 10.43 6.85
N GLY A 312 1.41 9.32 6.38
CA GLY A 312 1.74 8.78 5.08
C GLY A 312 0.59 8.20 4.30
N VAL A 313 0.91 7.95 3.03
CA VAL A 313 0.03 7.29 2.06
C VAL A 313 0.74 6.04 1.57
N GLY A 314 0.10 4.90 1.74
CA GLY A 314 0.51 3.65 1.13
C GLY A 314 -0.51 3.20 0.10
N LEU A 315 -0.03 2.87 -1.10
CA LEU A 315 -0.85 2.38 -2.21
C LEU A 315 -0.26 1.09 -2.74
N LEU A 316 -1.11 0.06 -2.82
CA LEU A 316 -0.96 -1.03 -3.76
C LEU A 316 -2.08 -0.86 -4.80
N LEU A 317 -1.70 -0.56 -6.03
CA LEU A 317 -2.60 -0.50 -7.18
C LEU A 317 -2.31 -1.71 -8.04
N ASP A 318 -3.35 -2.49 -8.31
CA ASP A 318 -3.38 -3.55 -9.28
C ASP A 318 -4.32 -3.14 -10.42
N GLY A 319 -3.79 -3.20 -11.64
CA GLY A 319 -4.50 -2.79 -12.85
C GLY A 319 -5.42 -3.85 -13.43
N GLY A 320 -5.30 -5.08 -12.94
CA GLY A 320 -6.20 -6.20 -13.18
C GLY A 320 -5.49 -7.46 -13.63
N GLY A 321 -6.19 -8.56 -13.47
CA GLY A 321 -5.57 -9.85 -13.56
C GLY A 321 -6.45 -10.91 -12.92
N TRP A 322 -5.83 -11.97 -12.41
CA TRP A 322 -6.48 -13.01 -11.60
C TRP A 322 -5.53 -13.24 -10.43
N ASP A 323 -5.64 -12.34 -9.47
CA ASP A 323 -4.52 -11.97 -8.62
C ASP A 323 -4.66 -12.58 -7.22
N ARG A 324 -3.51 -12.73 -6.58
CA ARG A 324 -3.42 -13.44 -5.29
C ARG A 324 -2.70 -12.60 -4.26
N TYR A 325 -3.43 -12.17 -3.25
CA TYR A 325 -2.93 -11.38 -2.14
C TYR A 325 -2.83 -12.24 -0.88
N VAL A 326 -1.61 -12.54 -0.43
CA VAL A 326 -1.34 -13.47 0.68
C VAL A 326 -0.58 -12.78 1.81
N ALA A 327 -1.17 -12.78 3.01
CA ALA A 327 -0.60 -12.14 4.20
C ALA A 327 -1.01 -12.82 5.52
N ASP A 328 -1.01 -14.15 5.58
CA ASP A 328 -1.41 -14.90 6.79
C ASP A 328 -0.54 -16.13 7.07
N LEU A 329 0.69 -16.19 6.56
CA LEU A 329 1.50 -17.41 6.61
C LEU A 329 2.70 -17.35 7.58
N LYS A 330 2.99 -16.17 8.15
CA LYS A 330 4.29 -15.92 8.80
C LYS A 330 4.20 -15.71 10.31
N THR A 331 3.53 -14.64 10.74
CA THR A 331 3.54 -14.20 12.14
C THR A 331 2.27 -14.68 12.83
N PRO A 332 2.33 -15.53 13.88
CA PRO A 332 1.13 -15.95 14.59
C PRO A 332 0.36 -14.78 15.22
N SER A 333 -0.95 -14.95 15.37
CA SER A 333 -1.84 -13.95 15.98
C SER A 333 -1.34 -13.49 17.35
N SER A 334 -1.29 -12.18 17.54
CA SER A 334 -1.01 -11.56 18.85
C SER A 334 -2.03 -11.94 19.94
N TYR A 335 -3.19 -12.47 19.56
CA TYR A 335 -4.22 -12.97 20.48
C TYR A 335 -4.03 -14.45 20.88
N GLY A 336 -3.00 -15.13 20.35
CA GLY A 336 -2.70 -16.53 20.67
C GLY A 336 -3.76 -17.51 20.18
N THR A 337 -4.51 -17.14 19.13
CA THR A 337 -5.51 -18.03 18.52
C THR A 337 -4.77 -19.04 17.62
N PRO A 338 -4.93 -20.36 17.84
CA PRO A 338 -4.27 -21.37 17.01
C PRO A 338 -4.64 -21.22 15.53
N ASP A 339 -3.67 -21.42 14.65
CA ASP A 339 -3.82 -21.37 13.19
C ASP A 339 -4.33 -20.04 12.62
N VAL A 340 -4.24 -18.96 13.41
CA VAL A 340 -4.50 -17.58 12.98
C VAL A 340 -3.19 -16.80 13.05
N TYR A 341 -2.99 -15.95 12.05
CA TYR A 341 -1.78 -15.16 11.86
C TYR A 341 -2.12 -13.67 11.88
N ASN A 342 -1.13 -12.81 12.14
CA ASN A 342 -1.25 -11.39 11.89
C ASN A 342 -1.12 -11.16 10.37
N GLY A 343 -1.96 -10.28 9.82
CA GLY A 343 -1.82 -9.77 8.45
C GLY A 343 -1.23 -8.36 8.44
N TRP A 344 -1.91 -7.39 9.06
CA TRP A 344 -1.55 -5.97 8.92
C TRP A 344 -1.36 -5.59 7.44
N SER A 345 -2.33 -5.96 6.59
CA SER A 345 -2.18 -5.88 5.14
C SER A 345 -3.46 -5.53 4.40
N GLN A 346 -3.33 -5.26 3.10
CA GLN A 346 -4.44 -5.08 2.17
C GLN A 346 -5.25 -3.82 2.53
N GLY A 347 -4.65 -2.64 2.29
CA GLY A 347 -5.34 -1.37 2.46
C GLY A 347 -5.53 -0.93 3.91
N ILE A 348 -4.50 -1.06 4.76
CA ILE A 348 -4.59 -0.73 6.19
C ILE A 348 -4.18 0.71 6.49
N GLY A 349 -4.98 1.43 7.27
CA GLY A 349 -4.57 2.68 7.91
C GLY A 349 -4.11 2.45 9.36
N VAL A 350 -2.85 2.73 9.74
CA VAL A 350 -2.34 2.44 11.11
C VAL A 350 -1.48 3.54 11.72
N GLY A 351 -1.74 3.94 12.97
CA GLY A 351 -0.90 4.89 13.70
C GLY A 351 -0.02 4.27 14.80
N PHE A 352 1.05 4.96 15.18
CA PHE A 352 1.84 4.64 16.37
C PHE A 352 1.09 5.02 17.63
N ARG A 353 0.42 4.06 18.25
CA ARG A 353 -0.46 4.29 19.40
C ARG A 353 0.26 5.02 20.53
N GLY A 354 -0.22 6.22 20.86
CA GLY A 354 0.37 7.11 21.87
C GLY A 354 1.40 8.11 21.35
N PHE A 355 1.82 8.01 20.08
CA PHE A 355 2.91 8.81 19.51
C PHE A 355 2.54 9.58 18.23
N ALA A 356 1.78 8.97 17.32
CA ALA A 356 1.35 9.59 16.07
C ALA A 356 0.06 8.94 15.50
N PRO A 357 -0.88 9.73 14.94
CA PRO A 357 -2.08 9.19 14.27
C PRO A 357 -1.70 8.43 13.00
N GLY A 358 -2.56 7.53 12.53
CA GLY A 358 -2.36 6.77 11.28
C GLY A 358 -2.49 7.61 10.02
N GLY A 359 -2.19 6.98 8.89
CA GLY A 359 -2.28 7.56 7.54
C GLY A 359 -3.39 6.92 6.71
N LEU A 360 -3.25 7.04 5.39
CA LEU A 360 -4.16 6.49 4.39
C LEU A 360 -3.53 5.25 3.73
N GLY A 361 -4.11 4.08 3.99
CA GLY A 361 -3.77 2.83 3.30
C GLY A 361 -4.82 2.48 2.26
N LEU A 362 -4.35 2.09 1.08
CA LEU A 362 -5.15 1.78 -0.10
C LEU A 362 -4.64 0.50 -0.76
N LEU A 363 -5.51 -0.50 -0.89
CA LEU A 363 -5.42 -1.51 -1.94
C LEU A 363 -6.53 -1.19 -2.96
N VAL A 364 -6.15 -0.99 -4.21
CA VAL A 364 -7.08 -0.76 -5.31
C VAL A 364 -6.82 -1.83 -6.36
N ALA A 365 -7.75 -2.77 -6.51
CA ALA A 365 -7.77 -3.74 -7.61
C ALA A 365 -8.77 -3.26 -8.66
N SER A 366 -8.41 -3.45 -9.92
CA SER A 366 -9.19 -3.00 -11.08
C SER A 366 -9.37 -4.15 -12.05
N GLY A 367 -10.44 -4.15 -12.83
CA GLY A 367 -10.76 -5.25 -13.74
C GLY A 367 -12.00 -6.02 -13.33
N ASP A 368 -12.14 -7.21 -13.92
CA ASP A 368 -13.22 -8.18 -13.71
C ASP A 368 -12.65 -9.58 -13.40
N GLY A 369 -11.52 -9.59 -12.70
CA GLY A 369 -10.71 -10.77 -12.42
C GLY A 369 -11.14 -11.49 -11.15
N ASP A 370 -11.14 -12.82 -11.15
CA ASP A 370 -11.50 -13.60 -9.96
C ASP A 370 -10.33 -13.64 -8.95
N ASP A 371 -10.28 -12.66 -8.06
CA ASP A 371 -9.17 -12.43 -7.15
C ASP A 371 -9.30 -13.21 -5.84
N THR A 372 -8.15 -13.51 -5.23
CA THR A 372 -8.10 -14.14 -3.91
C THR A 372 -7.36 -13.28 -2.90
N TYR A 373 -8.12 -12.78 -1.92
CA TYR A 373 -7.63 -12.01 -0.78
C TYR A 373 -7.51 -12.89 0.46
N GLN A 374 -6.30 -13.37 0.76
CA GLN A 374 -6.01 -14.20 1.92
C GLN A 374 -5.17 -13.45 2.96
N ALA A 375 -5.77 -13.08 4.09
CA ALA A 375 -5.07 -12.33 5.14
C ALA A 375 -5.48 -12.68 6.57
N GLY A 376 -4.55 -12.39 7.50
CA GLY A 376 -4.72 -12.69 8.92
C GLY A 376 -5.50 -11.60 9.67
N ASP A 377 -5.16 -11.44 10.96
CA ASP A 377 -5.69 -10.37 11.81
C ASP A 377 -5.27 -8.98 11.29
N PHE A 378 -6.16 -8.00 11.39
CA PHE A 378 -5.96 -6.61 10.94
C PHE A 378 -5.66 -6.52 9.44
N SER A 379 -6.66 -6.77 8.60
CA SER A 379 -6.50 -6.83 7.15
C SER A 379 -7.68 -6.24 6.38
N GLN A 380 -7.57 -6.16 5.05
CA GLN A 380 -8.69 -5.94 4.12
C GLN A 380 -9.48 -4.67 4.42
N GLY A 381 -8.86 -3.52 4.15
CA GLY A 381 -9.49 -2.21 4.32
C GLY A 381 -9.65 -1.78 5.77
N THR A 382 -8.83 -2.30 6.69
CA THR A 382 -9.02 -2.05 8.12
C THR A 382 -8.37 -0.74 8.60
N GLY A 383 -9.07 -0.03 9.50
CA GLY A 383 -8.54 1.15 10.19
C GLY A 383 -8.05 0.83 11.61
N TYR A 384 -6.89 1.35 12.01
CA TYR A 384 -6.37 1.25 13.38
C TYR A 384 -5.70 2.55 13.85
N PHE A 385 -6.09 3.03 15.03
CA PHE A 385 -5.50 4.21 15.69
C PHE A 385 -5.40 5.46 14.79
N PHE A 386 -6.55 6.10 14.55
CA PHE A 386 -6.70 7.30 13.70
C PHE A 386 -6.29 7.13 12.23
N GLY A 387 -5.99 5.91 11.76
CA GLY A 387 -5.77 5.65 10.33
C GLY A 387 -7.07 5.49 9.53
N LEU A 388 -6.96 5.64 8.21
CA LEU A 388 -7.98 5.30 7.23
C LEU A 388 -7.46 4.15 6.37
N GLY A 389 -8.12 2.99 6.43
CA GLY A 389 -7.86 1.85 5.56
C GLY A 389 -8.97 1.68 4.53
N ILE A 390 -8.59 1.41 3.28
CA ILE A 390 -9.48 1.18 2.15
C ILE A 390 -8.96 -0.01 1.34
N LEU A 391 -9.81 -1.02 1.15
CA LEU A 391 -9.70 -1.98 0.05
C LEU A 391 -10.84 -1.67 -0.92
N ALA A 392 -10.52 -1.47 -2.19
CA ALA A 392 -11.49 -1.25 -3.24
C ALA A 392 -11.20 -2.20 -4.40
N ASP A 393 -12.15 -3.07 -4.69
CA ASP A 393 -12.19 -3.92 -5.88
C ASP A 393 -13.23 -3.37 -6.87
N SER A 394 -12.96 -3.48 -8.16
CA SER A 394 -13.91 -3.10 -9.20
C SER A 394 -14.78 -4.25 -9.72
N GLY A 395 -14.39 -5.50 -9.46
CA GLY A 395 -15.21 -6.69 -9.61
C GLY A 395 -14.48 -7.94 -10.06
N GLY A 396 -15.23 -9.05 -10.13
CA GLY A 396 -14.71 -10.40 -10.27
C GLY A 396 -15.57 -11.34 -9.44
N ASP A 397 -15.44 -12.67 -9.55
CA ASP A 397 -16.03 -13.56 -8.54
C ASP A 397 -14.99 -13.81 -7.42
N ASP A 398 -14.92 -12.89 -6.45
CA ASP A 398 -13.79 -12.76 -5.54
C ASP A 398 -13.93 -13.57 -4.25
N HIS A 399 -12.77 -13.89 -3.66
CA HIS A 399 -12.71 -14.58 -2.37
C HIS A 399 -11.90 -13.82 -1.33
N TYR A 400 -12.62 -13.24 -0.38
CA TYR A 400 -12.08 -12.56 0.80
C TYR A 400 -12.04 -13.49 2.01
N SER A 401 -10.85 -13.93 2.41
CA SER A 401 -10.61 -14.69 3.64
C SER A 401 -9.81 -13.89 4.66
N GLY A 402 -10.44 -13.58 5.79
CA GLY A 402 -9.88 -12.83 6.91
C GLY A 402 -10.08 -13.51 8.27
N ALA A 403 -9.36 -13.04 9.28
CA ALA A 403 -9.54 -13.49 10.67
C ALA A 403 -10.26 -12.44 11.53
N ARG A 404 -9.53 -11.76 12.43
CA ARG A 404 -10.05 -10.72 13.30
C ARG A 404 -9.69 -9.34 12.76
N TYR A 405 -10.59 -8.37 12.85
CA TYR A 405 -10.36 -7.04 12.26
C TYR A 405 -10.05 -7.14 10.77
N ALA A 406 -11.01 -7.66 10.00
CA ALA A 406 -10.89 -7.83 8.56
C ALA A 406 -12.14 -7.30 7.82
N GLN A 407 -12.05 -7.09 6.52
CA GLN A 407 -13.18 -6.78 5.64
C GLN A 407 -13.90 -5.48 6.06
N GLY A 408 -13.19 -4.36 5.96
CA GLY A 408 -13.69 -3.04 6.29
C GLY A 408 -13.90 -2.81 7.80
N ALA A 409 -13.14 -3.51 8.65
CA ALA A 409 -13.23 -3.37 10.10
C ALA A 409 -12.45 -2.15 10.63
N ALA A 410 -12.72 -1.71 11.86
CA ALA A 410 -11.92 -0.62 12.43
C ALA A 410 -11.84 -0.61 13.96
N ALA A 411 -10.71 -0.15 14.48
CA ALA A 411 -10.46 0.02 15.90
C ALA A 411 -9.79 1.37 16.27
N HIS A 412 -10.08 1.87 17.46
CA HIS A 412 -9.39 3.03 18.08
C HIS A 412 -9.50 4.33 17.26
N GLN A 413 -10.72 4.82 17.07
CA GLN A 413 -10.99 6.08 16.37
C GLN A 413 -10.46 6.16 14.94
N ALA A 414 -10.28 4.99 14.32
CA ALA A 414 -9.92 4.84 12.92
C ALA A 414 -11.16 4.65 12.03
N VAL A 415 -10.92 4.63 10.73
CA VAL A 415 -11.92 4.33 9.70
C VAL A 415 -11.42 3.17 8.85
N GLY A 416 -12.25 2.16 8.65
CA GLY A 416 -11.98 1.05 7.75
C GLY A 416 -13.11 0.88 6.74
N VAL A 417 -12.75 0.63 5.49
CA VAL A 417 -13.67 0.44 4.39
C VAL A 417 -13.22 -0.70 3.49
N LEU A 418 -14.11 -1.64 3.20
CA LEU A 418 -14.03 -2.50 2.03
C LEU A 418 -15.15 -2.09 1.07
N LEU A 419 -14.80 -1.93 -0.21
CA LEU A 419 -15.72 -1.66 -1.29
C LEU A 419 -15.50 -2.72 -2.38
N ASP A 420 -16.56 -3.43 -2.71
CA ASP A 420 -16.68 -4.24 -3.92
C ASP A 420 -17.75 -3.62 -4.83
N ASP A 421 -17.47 -3.59 -6.12
CA ASP A 421 -18.34 -2.97 -7.12
C ASP A 421 -19.24 -4.01 -7.84
N SER A 422 -18.80 -5.26 -8.03
CA SER A 422 -19.60 -6.31 -8.67
C SER A 422 -18.95 -7.70 -8.63
N GLY A 423 -19.71 -8.75 -8.38
CA GLY A 423 -19.19 -10.12 -8.37
C GLY A 423 -20.16 -11.09 -7.75
N ASP A 424 -20.02 -12.42 -7.93
CA ASP A 424 -20.66 -13.37 -7.01
C ASP A 424 -19.66 -13.73 -5.88
N ASP A 425 -19.55 -12.89 -4.86
CA ASP A 425 -18.41 -12.86 -3.95
C ASP A 425 -18.55 -13.73 -2.70
N ILE A 426 -17.40 -14.08 -2.12
CA ILE A 426 -17.31 -14.83 -0.86
C ILE A 426 -16.52 -14.04 0.19
N TYR A 427 -17.21 -13.66 1.26
CA TYR A 427 -16.63 -13.01 2.43
C TYR A 427 -16.58 -13.97 3.62
N HIS A 428 -15.40 -14.48 3.93
CA HIS A 428 -15.16 -15.38 5.06
C HIS A 428 -14.32 -14.73 6.17
N GLY A 429 -14.91 -14.56 7.35
CA GLY A 429 -14.28 -14.06 8.56
C GLY A 429 -14.28 -15.12 9.67
N SER A 430 -13.11 -15.70 9.96
CA SER A 430 -12.99 -16.87 10.86
C SER A 430 -13.12 -16.56 12.35
N VAL A 431 -12.91 -15.29 12.76
CA VAL A 431 -13.03 -14.82 14.16
C VAL A 431 -14.03 -13.66 14.21
N ALA A 432 -13.95 -12.76 15.20
CA ALA A 432 -14.86 -11.63 15.39
C ALA A 432 -14.23 -10.32 14.91
N ALA A 433 -15.04 -9.26 14.83
CA ALA A 433 -14.67 -7.95 14.30
C ALA A 433 -14.34 -8.00 12.80
N ASN A 434 -15.27 -8.46 11.97
CA ASN A 434 -15.10 -8.44 10.50
C ASN A 434 -16.36 -7.95 9.79
N GLN A 435 -16.29 -7.72 8.47
CA GLN A 435 -17.45 -7.39 7.62
C GLN A 435 -18.15 -6.11 8.09
N GLY A 436 -17.43 -4.98 8.02
CA GLY A 436 -17.94 -3.67 8.43
C GLY A 436 -18.11 -3.53 9.94
N ALA A 437 -17.35 -4.28 10.74
CA ALA A 437 -17.48 -4.28 12.20
C ALA A 437 -16.59 -3.24 12.91
N ALA A 438 -17.19 -2.42 13.78
CA ALA A 438 -16.50 -1.33 14.46
C ALA A 438 -16.24 -1.58 15.96
N TRP A 439 -15.08 -1.15 16.43
CA TRP A 439 -14.67 -1.20 17.84
C TRP A 439 -14.01 0.11 18.31
N ASP A 440 -14.37 0.57 19.50
CA ASP A 440 -13.70 1.69 20.20
C ASP A 440 -13.72 3.02 19.42
N ALA A 441 -14.93 3.57 19.30
CA ALA A 441 -15.20 4.87 18.67
C ALA A 441 -14.69 5.00 17.23
N SER A 442 -14.61 3.88 16.49
CA SER A 442 -14.24 3.81 15.08
C SER A 442 -15.46 3.79 14.15
N VAL A 443 -15.19 3.89 12.85
CA VAL A 443 -16.17 3.71 11.77
C VAL A 443 -15.69 2.56 10.87
N ALA A 444 -16.55 1.58 10.62
CA ALA A 444 -16.25 0.39 9.84
C ALA A 444 -17.36 0.17 8.80
N VAL A 445 -16.98 -0.01 7.54
CA VAL A 445 -17.93 -0.13 6.44
C VAL A 445 -17.49 -1.25 5.50
N LEU A 446 -18.40 -2.17 5.19
CA LEU A 446 -18.32 -3.04 4.03
C LEU A 446 -19.42 -2.61 3.06
N VAL A 447 -19.06 -2.40 1.80
CA VAL A 447 -19.98 -2.08 0.72
C VAL A 447 -19.81 -3.11 -0.38
N ASP A 448 -20.90 -3.77 -0.75
CA ASP A 448 -21.03 -4.57 -1.96
C ASP A 448 -22.14 -3.96 -2.82
N LEU A 449 -21.92 -3.88 -4.14
CA LEU A 449 -22.79 -3.11 -5.04
C LEU A 449 -23.54 -3.93 -6.07
N ALA A 450 -23.21 -5.21 -6.26
CA ALA A 450 -23.96 -6.13 -7.12
C ALA A 450 -23.41 -7.55 -6.98
N GLY A 451 -24.29 -8.55 -6.82
CA GLY A 451 -23.79 -9.91 -6.76
C GLY A 451 -24.79 -10.96 -6.37
N ASN A 452 -24.32 -12.15 -6.01
CA ASN A 452 -25.06 -13.12 -5.20
C ASN A 452 -24.11 -13.66 -4.15
N ASP A 453 -24.05 -12.96 -3.03
CA ASP A 453 -22.88 -12.93 -2.18
C ASP A 453 -23.02 -13.81 -0.94
N ARG A 454 -21.88 -14.26 -0.43
CA ARG A 454 -21.83 -15.15 0.72
C ARG A 454 -21.01 -14.53 1.84
N TYR A 455 -21.71 -14.05 2.86
CA TYR A 455 -21.13 -13.48 4.06
C TYR A 455 -21.12 -14.50 5.20
N GLN A 456 -19.94 -15.01 5.55
CA GLN A 456 -19.74 -15.85 6.73
C GLN A 456 -18.82 -15.14 7.74
N GLY A 457 -19.39 -14.63 8.83
CA GLY A 457 -18.65 -13.86 9.85
C GLY A 457 -18.76 -14.43 11.27
N GLY A 458 -17.89 -13.97 12.16
CA GLY A 458 -17.95 -14.33 13.58
C GLY A 458 -18.92 -13.47 14.39
N GLY A 459 -18.74 -13.40 15.71
CA GLY A 459 -19.75 -12.83 16.61
C GLY A 459 -19.97 -11.32 16.54
N LEU A 460 -18.93 -10.55 16.21
CA LEU A 460 -19.01 -9.11 15.95
C LEU A 460 -18.76 -8.93 14.46
N SER A 461 -19.81 -9.05 13.65
CA SER A 461 -19.71 -9.01 12.19
C SER A 461 -20.97 -8.47 11.52
N GLN A 462 -20.91 -8.28 10.20
CA GLN A 462 -22.05 -7.91 9.36
C GLN A 462 -22.67 -6.61 9.86
N GLY A 463 -21.83 -5.57 9.89
CA GLY A 463 -22.18 -4.23 10.35
C GLY A 463 -22.43 -4.11 11.85
N ALA A 464 -22.06 -5.10 12.66
CA ALA A 464 -22.14 -5.00 14.11
C ALA A 464 -21.09 -4.03 14.67
N SER A 465 -21.34 -3.48 15.86
CA SER A 465 -20.41 -2.51 16.47
C SER A 465 -20.34 -2.63 17.98
N ALA A 466 -19.22 -2.20 18.56
CA ALA A 466 -19.01 -2.19 19.99
C ALA A 466 -18.21 -0.97 20.43
N MET A 467 -18.31 -0.64 21.72
CA MET A 467 -17.49 0.39 22.37
C MET A 467 -17.54 1.76 21.67
N ASN A 468 -18.76 2.22 21.35
CA ASN A 468 -19.08 3.47 20.66
C ASN A 468 -18.70 3.53 19.18
N GLY A 469 -18.48 2.38 18.55
CA GLY A 469 -18.25 2.29 17.10
C GLY A 469 -19.52 2.44 16.26
N VAL A 470 -19.31 2.72 14.98
CA VAL A 470 -20.32 2.71 13.92
C VAL A 470 -19.92 1.64 12.91
N GLY A 471 -20.68 0.54 12.86
CA GLY A 471 -20.48 -0.55 11.92
C GLY A 471 -21.57 -0.55 10.85
N TRP A 472 -21.21 -0.83 9.61
CA TRP A 472 -22.14 -0.87 8.49
C TRP A 472 -21.72 -1.94 7.47
N LEU A 473 -22.63 -2.87 7.17
CA LEU A 473 -22.60 -3.66 5.94
C LEU A 473 -23.74 -3.15 5.04
N TYR A 474 -23.38 -2.71 3.85
CA TYR A 474 -24.30 -2.27 2.81
C TYR A 474 -24.15 -3.17 1.60
N ASP A 475 -25.21 -3.89 1.28
CA ASP A 475 -25.34 -4.69 0.07
C ASP A 475 -26.42 -4.03 -0.80
N ARG A 476 -26.10 -3.78 -2.07
CA ARG A 476 -27.02 -3.08 -2.98
C ARG A 476 -28.00 -4.04 -3.67
N GLY A 477 -27.76 -5.35 -3.60
CA GLY A 477 -28.73 -6.36 -3.96
C GLY A 477 -28.12 -7.53 -4.72
N GLY A 478 -28.87 -8.62 -4.69
CA GLY A 478 -28.38 -9.93 -5.10
C GLY A 478 -29.35 -11.02 -4.70
N ASN A 479 -28.87 -12.23 -4.46
CA ASN A 479 -29.61 -13.20 -3.64
C ASN A 479 -28.61 -13.77 -2.65
N ASP A 480 -28.60 -13.18 -1.47
CA ASP A 480 -27.41 -13.17 -0.64
C ASP A 480 -27.59 -14.06 0.58
N SER A 481 -26.46 -14.49 1.15
CA SER A 481 -26.49 -15.32 2.35
C SER A 481 -25.62 -14.75 3.46
N TYR A 482 -26.25 -14.54 4.62
CA TYR A 482 -25.65 -13.91 5.78
C TYR A 482 -25.61 -14.88 6.95
N GLN A 483 -24.42 -15.40 7.25
CA GLN A 483 -24.18 -16.38 8.30
C GLN A 483 -23.28 -15.84 9.40
N THR A 484 -23.83 -15.73 10.61
CA THR A 484 -23.10 -15.36 11.82
C THR A 484 -23.72 -15.98 13.07
N PRO A 485 -22.93 -16.25 14.12
CA PRO A 485 -23.46 -16.69 15.41
C PRO A 485 -24.20 -15.59 16.18
N SER A 486 -23.87 -14.31 15.99
CA SER A 486 -24.49 -13.21 16.76
C SER A 486 -24.46 -11.81 16.14
N GLY A 487 -23.89 -11.63 14.93
CA GLY A 487 -23.80 -10.35 14.23
C GLY A 487 -25.13 -9.85 13.65
N GLN A 488 -25.07 -9.28 12.44
CA GLN A 488 -26.19 -8.69 11.67
C GLN A 488 -26.79 -7.46 12.36
N ALA A 489 -26.06 -6.35 12.23
CA ALA A 489 -26.40 -5.05 12.80
C ALA A 489 -26.54 -5.05 14.34
N ASP A 490 -25.74 -5.84 15.07
CA ASP A 490 -25.81 -5.83 16.54
C ASP A 490 -25.03 -4.64 17.12
N GLY A 491 -25.71 -3.80 17.89
CA GLY A 491 -25.07 -2.83 18.77
C GLY A 491 -24.60 -3.53 20.05
N GLY A 492 -23.32 -3.92 20.11
CA GLY A 492 -22.68 -4.70 21.15
C GLY A 492 -22.58 -4.02 22.53
N SER A 493 -21.54 -4.35 23.30
CA SER A 493 -21.29 -3.75 24.62
C SER A 493 -20.82 -2.29 24.50
N THR A 494 -21.12 -1.47 25.51
CA THR A 494 -20.59 -0.09 25.68
C THR A 494 -19.72 0.05 26.92
N ARG A 495 -19.37 -1.06 27.58
CA ARG A 495 -18.73 -1.04 28.92
C ARG A 495 -17.26 -0.59 28.92
N TYR A 496 -16.57 -0.68 27.79
CA TYR A 496 -15.17 -0.26 27.70
C TYR A 496 -15.02 1.24 28.02
N TRP A 497 -13.96 1.61 28.75
CA TRP A 497 -13.74 2.96 29.30
C TRP A 497 -14.89 3.56 30.14
N GLY A 498 -15.74 2.73 30.75
CA GLY A 498 -16.82 3.21 31.62
C GLY A 498 -18.02 3.80 30.88
N GLY A 499 -18.10 3.61 29.55
CA GLY A 499 -19.16 4.10 28.69
C GLY A 499 -19.05 5.61 28.44
N ARG A 500 -18.68 6.01 27.21
CA ARG A 500 -18.51 7.42 26.81
C ARG A 500 -19.83 8.22 26.76
N GLY A 501 -20.89 7.75 27.43
CA GLY A 501 -22.24 8.30 27.34
C GLY A 501 -22.87 8.19 25.95
N ALA A 502 -22.24 7.48 25.01
CA ALA A 502 -22.73 7.23 23.67
C ALA A 502 -23.18 5.76 23.52
N LEU A 503 -23.99 5.51 22.50
CA LEU A 503 -24.40 4.17 22.08
C LEU A 503 -23.45 3.65 20.99
N ASN A 504 -23.65 2.40 20.60
CA ASN A 504 -23.10 1.85 19.36
C ASN A 504 -24.11 2.08 18.24
N LEU A 505 -23.67 2.14 16.99
CA LEU A 505 -24.57 2.08 15.83
C LEU A 505 -24.14 0.89 14.97
N GLY A 506 -25.00 -0.10 14.82
CA GLY A 506 -24.76 -1.23 13.91
C GLY A 506 -25.79 -1.24 12.81
N LEU A 507 -25.36 -1.38 11.56
CA LEU A 507 -26.21 -1.27 10.36
C LEU A 507 -25.96 -2.46 9.43
N LEU A 508 -27.03 -3.13 9.01
CA LEU A 508 -27.02 -4.09 7.92
C LEU A 508 -28.16 -3.68 6.99
N MET A 509 -27.83 -3.35 5.75
CA MET A 509 -28.77 -2.84 4.77
C MET A 509 -28.58 -3.61 3.48
N ASP A 510 -29.60 -4.35 3.09
CA ASP A 510 -29.73 -5.03 1.81
C ASP A 510 -30.82 -4.33 0.98
N GLU A 511 -30.50 -3.88 -0.22
CA GLU A 511 -31.42 -3.13 -1.08
C GLU A 511 -32.26 -3.99 -2.04
N GLY A 512 -32.04 -5.30 -2.09
CA GLY A 512 -33.00 -6.19 -2.71
C GLY A 512 -32.45 -7.53 -3.13
N GLY A 513 -33.24 -8.56 -2.87
CA GLY A 513 -32.89 -9.89 -3.28
C GLY A 513 -33.90 -10.93 -2.85
N ARG A 514 -33.41 -12.13 -2.60
CA ARG A 514 -34.07 -13.18 -1.85
C ARG A 514 -33.03 -13.83 -0.96
N ASP A 515 -33.05 -13.47 0.30
CA ASP A 515 -31.83 -13.52 1.09
C ASP A 515 -32.02 -14.50 2.26
N ASP A 516 -30.92 -15.15 2.64
CA ASP A 516 -30.90 -16.09 3.75
C ASP A 516 -30.12 -15.52 4.93
N TYR A 517 -30.80 -15.39 6.07
CA TYR A 517 -30.20 -14.86 7.29
C TYR A 517 -30.15 -15.94 8.38
N SER A 518 -28.97 -16.16 8.98
CA SER A 518 -28.82 -17.11 10.08
C SER A 518 -29.59 -16.73 11.35
N ARG A 519 -30.00 -15.46 11.49
CA ARG A 519 -30.81 -15.00 12.62
C ARG A 519 -32.30 -15.12 12.31
N PRO A 520 -33.10 -15.71 13.20
CA PRO A 520 -34.53 -15.93 12.96
C PRO A 520 -35.38 -14.64 12.99
N ASP A 521 -34.81 -13.52 13.43
CA ASP A 521 -35.43 -12.20 13.46
C ASP A 521 -34.99 -11.29 12.29
N ARG A 522 -34.44 -11.89 11.23
CA ARG A 522 -34.03 -11.26 9.97
C ARG A 522 -34.68 -12.01 8.81
N MET A 523 -35.16 -11.28 7.81
CA MET A 523 -35.84 -11.82 6.63
C MET A 523 -36.09 -10.71 5.60
N ASP A 524 -36.33 -11.10 4.35
CA ASP A 524 -36.70 -10.23 3.25
C ASP A 524 -37.79 -9.21 3.61
N GLY A 525 -37.57 -7.95 3.24
CA GLY A 525 -38.54 -6.87 3.43
C GLY A 525 -38.74 -6.43 4.89
N ALA A 526 -37.91 -6.89 5.83
CA ALA A 526 -38.05 -6.55 7.23
C ALA A 526 -37.21 -5.32 7.62
N GLU A 527 -37.79 -4.49 8.50
CA GLU A 527 -37.06 -3.46 9.24
C GLU A 527 -36.96 -3.89 10.70
N PHE A 528 -35.77 -3.93 11.26
CA PHE A 528 -35.56 -4.21 12.68
C PHE A 528 -34.76 -3.10 13.37
N ARG A 529 -35.20 -2.75 14.59
CA ARG A 529 -34.50 -1.81 15.47
C ARG A 529 -34.22 -2.45 16.81
N GLY A 530 -32.95 -2.74 17.07
CA GLY A 530 -32.47 -3.29 18.33
C GLY A 530 -32.41 -2.24 19.44
N SER A 531 -32.57 -2.69 20.69
CA SER A 531 -32.50 -1.83 21.89
C SER A 531 -31.14 -1.17 22.12
N ARG A 532 -30.11 -1.59 21.38
CA ARG A 532 -28.74 -1.08 21.41
C ARG A 532 -28.35 -0.31 20.13
N VAL A 533 -29.37 0.25 19.44
CA VAL A 533 -29.30 0.95 18.14
C VAL A 533 -28.61 0.11 17.06
N GLY A 534 -29.08 -1.13 16.94
CA GLY A 534 -28.89 -1.93 15.74
C GLY A 534 -30.02 -1.65 14.77
N LEU A 535 -29.73 -1.28 13.53
CA LEU A 535 -30.73 -1.09 12.48
C LEU A 535 -30.46 -2.11 11.37
N PHE A 536 -31.46 -2.92 11.09
CA PHE A 536 -31.46 -3.81 9.95
C PHE A 536 -32.56 -3.38 9.00
N LEU A 537 -32.25 -3.34 7.72
CA LEU A 537 -33.19 -3.11 6.65
C LEU A 537 -32.89 -4.10 5.53
N ASP A 538 -33.93 -4.74 5.07
CA ASP A 538 -33.94 -5.47 3.82
C ASP A 538 -35.10 -4.92 2.98
N ALA A 539 -34.83 -4.51 1.74
CA ALA A 539 -35.84 -4.02 0.82
C ALA A 539 -36.37 -5.15 -0.07
N VAL A 540 -37.69 -5.23 -0.23
CA VAL A 540 -38.27 -6.20 -1.16
C VAL A 540 -37.92 -5.79 -2.58
N SER A 541 -37.36 -6.71 -3.36
CA SER A 541 -37.21 -6.57 -4.81
C SER A 541 -38.54 -6.16 -5.44
N THR A 542 -38.60 -4.95 -6.01
CA THR A 542 -39.80 -4.52 -6.76
C THR A 542 -39.79 -5.24 -8.12
N PRO A 543 -40.87 -5.96 -8.47
CA PRO A 543 -40.89 -6.83 -9.65
C PRO A 543 -40.82 -6.10 -10.99
#